data_AF-A0A2P4YVU4-F1
#
_entry.id   AF-A0A2P4YVU4-F1
#
_cell.length_a   1.000
_cell.length_b   1.000
_cell.length_c   1.000
_cell.angle_alpha   90.00
_cell.angle_beta   90.00
_cell.angle_gamma   90.00
#
_symmetry.space_group_name_H-M   'P 1'
#
loop_
_entity.id
_entity.type
_entity.pdbx_description
1 polymer ?
#
loop_
_entity_poly.entity_id
_entity_poly.type
_entity_poly.pdbx_seq_one_letter_code
_entity_poly.pdbx_strand_id
1 'polypeptide(L)'
;MGEEIPVDDCVACPDGGYQEYRVTVMHFAQDKEVELIVRKTGGDLCQLDSDTIQFQPSMLLTDDKAVEAIETYFPTIAARVDHDASLLQECIVCFGDMEITDLEFPI
;
A
#
# COMPACT_ATOMS: atom_id res chain seq x y z
N MET A 1 3.42 -7.63 14.90
CA MET A 1 1.96 -7.76 15.12
C MET A 1 1.40 -6.37 14.96
N GLY A 2 0.32 -6.19 14.19
CA GLY A 2 -0.30 -4.88 13.99
C GLY A 2 -1.65 -4.77 14.68
N GLU A 3 -1.99 -3.58 15.17
CA GLU A 3 -3.29 -3.26 15.76
C GLU A 3 -4.18 -2.54 14.74
N GLU A 4 -5.41 -3.02 14.55
CA GLU A 4 -6.41 -2.42 13.65
C GLU A 4 -7.06 -1.21 14.31
N ILE A 5 -6.95 -0.05 13.66
CA ILE A 5 -7.60 1.18 14.10
C ILE A 5 -8.85 1.40 13.24
N PRO A 6 -10.06 1.43 13.84
CA PRO A 6 -11.27 1.73 13.10
C PRO A 6 -11.25 3.20 12.68
N VAL A 7 -11.29 3.45 11.37
CA VAL A 7 -11.50 4.78 10.82
C VAL A 7 -12.81 4.81 10.03
N ASP A 8 -13.36 6.02 9.87
CA ASP A 8 -14.70 6.27 9.33
C ASP A 8 -14.87 5.61 7.95
N ASP A 9 -15.96 4.85 7.76
CA ASP A 9 -16.33 4.17 6.51
C ASP A 9 -16.71 5.23 5.45
N CYS A 10 -15.72 5.98 4.95
CA CYS A 10 -15.93 6.94 3.89
C CYS A 10 -16.11 6.18 2.57
N VAL A 11 -17.37 5.86 2.28
CA VAL A 11 -17.86 5.15 1.08
C VAL A 11 -17.50 5.87 -0.24
N ALA A 12 -17.06 7.13 -0.17
CA ALA A 12 -16.73 7.97 -1.32
C ALA A 12 -15.22 8.08 -1.63
N CYS A 13 -14.34 7.49 -0.81
CA CYS A 13 -12.91 7.57 -1.07
C CYS A 13 -12.48 6.58 -2.17
N PRO A 14 -11.66 7.02 -3.14
CA PRO A 14 -11.10 6.14 -4.17
C PRO A 14 -10.31 4.95 -3.58
N ASP A 15 -9.89 5.07 -2.32
CA ASP A 15 -8.98 4.16 -1.61
C ASP A 15 -9.64 3.03 -0.78
N GLY A 16 -10.96 2.79 -0.88
CA GLY A 16 -11.54 1.56 -0.32
C GLY A 16 -12.26 1.68 1.03
N GLY A 17 -12.20 2.83 1.69
CA GLY A 17 -12.41 2.90 3.14
C GLY A 17 -11.09 2.54 3.80
N TYR A 18 -10.44 3.52 4.42
CA TYR A 18 -9.11 3.29 5.00
C TYR A 18 -9.28 2.34 6.18
N GLN A 19 -8.44 1.32 6.29
CA GLN A 19 -8.20 0.66 7.57
C GLN A 19 -6.76 0.94 7.89
N GLU A 20 -6.53 1.65 8.99
CA GLU A 20 -5.19 1.98 9.45
C GLU A 20 -4.69 0.87 10.38
N TYR A 21 -3.51 0.36 10.09
CA TYR A 21 -2.82 -0.60 10.94
C TYR A 21 -1.63 0.10 11.56
N ARG A 22 -1.49 -0.02 12.87
CA ARG A 22 -0.23 0.33 13.55
C ARG A 22 0.71 -0.86 13.45
N VAL A 23 1.87 -0.69 12.80
CA VAL A 23 2.88 -1.72 12.57
C VAL A 23 4.17 -1.33 13.27
N THR A 24 4.70 -2.20 14.11
CA THR A 24 6.02 -2.04 14.72
C THR A 24 7.09 -2.67 13.83
N VAL A 25 8.07 -1.86 13.39
CA VAL A 25 9.27 -2.30 12.66
C VAL A 25 10.42 -2.39 13.64
N MET A 26 11.06 -3.56 13.70
CA MET A 26 12.18 -3.84 14.59
C MET A 26 13.49 -3.95 13.82
N HIS A 27 14.49 -3.18 14.24
CA HIS A 27 15.86 -3.30 13.79
C HIS A 27 16.65 -4.23 14.73
N PHE A 28 16.63 -5.53 14.48
CA PHE A 28 17.23 -6.56 15.34
C PHE A 28 18.69 -6.31 15.75
N ALA A 29 19.55 -5.86 14.83
CA ALA A 29 20.96 -5.66 15.14
C ALA A 29 21.25 -4.46 16.06
N GLN A 30 20.28 -3.55 16.23
CA GLN A 30 20.40 -2.36 17.07
C GLN A 30 19.41 -2.38 18.25
N ASP A 31 18.68 -3.48 18.43
CA ASP A 31 17.63 -3.65 19.45
C ASP A 31 16.67 -2.46 19.56
N LYS A 32 16.21 -2.00 18.39
CA LYS A 32 15.45 -0.76 18.23
C LYS A 32 14.14 -1.02 17.51
N GLU A 33 13.09 -0.31 17.91
CA GLU A 33 11.76 -0.42 17.30
C GLU A 33 11.18 0.94 16.96
N VAL A 34 10.35 0.98 15.92
CA VAL A 34 9.62 2.17 15.47
C VAL A 34 8.21 1.76 15.08
N GLU A 35 7.22 2.51 15.55
CA GLU A 35 5.82 2.31 15.18
C GLU A 35 5.48 3.15 13.95
N LEU A 36 4.86 2.53 12.95
CA LEU A 36 4.41 3.15 11.71
C LEU A 36 2.90 2.93 11.57
N ILE A 37 2.23 3.87 10.95
CA ILE A 37 0.83 3.71 10.53
C ILE A 37 0.83 3.36 9.05
N VAL A 38 0.19 2.26 8.69
CA VAL A 38 0.02 1.83 7.30
C VAL A 38 -1.46 1.75 6.98
N ARG A 39 -1.83 2.06 5.74
CA ARG A 39 -3.22 2.01 5.26
C ARG A 39 -3.44 0.76 4.44
N LYS A 40 -4.54 0.05 4.63
CA LYS A 40 -4.91 -1.08 3.76
C LYS A 40 -5.22 -0.58 2.36
N THR A 41 -4.62 -1.19 1.34
CA THR A 41 -4.92 -0.85 -0.05
C THR A 41 -5.86 -1.88 -0.63
N GLY A 42 -7.12 -1.91 -0.20
CA GLY A 42 -8.17 -2.65 -0.89
C GLY A 42 -7.84 -4.09 -1.33
N GLY A 43 -7.00 -4.79 -0.57
CA GLY A 43 -6.28 -5.99 -1.02
C GLY A 43 -5.32 -6.48 0.07
N ASP A 44 -4.38 -7.34 -0.31
CA ASP A 44 -3.41 -7.95 0.62
C ASP A 44 -2.19 -7.05 0.90
N LEU A 45 -2.11 -5.90 0.22
CA LEU A 45 -1.04 -4.92 0.40
C LEU A 45 -1.45 -3.78 1.34
N CYS A 46 -0.44 -3.09 1.86
CA CYS A 46 -0.58 -1.88 2.69
C CYS A 46 0.24 -0.74 2.07
N GLN A 47 -0.29 0.48 2.14
CA GLN A 47 0.39 1.70 1.81
C GLN A 47 1.06 2.27 3.06
N LEU A 48 2.34 2.55 2.93
CA LEU A 48 3.04 3.44 3.85
C LEU A 48 3.03 4.85 3.26
N ASP A 49 2.66 5.84 4.08
CA ASP A 49 2.59 7.25 3.70
C ASP A 49 3.39 8.07 4.71
N SER A 50 4.53 8.62 4.29
CA SER A 50 5.42 9.45 5.10
C SER A 50 6.37 10.23 4.20
N ASP A 51 6.73 11.46 4.60
CA ASP A 51 7.71 12.29 3.90
C ASP A 51 9.12 11.67 3.86
N THR A 52 9.36 10.68 4.73
CA THR A 52 10.65 9.97 4.89
C THR A 52 10.76 8.71 4.01
N ILE A 53 9.72 8.42 3.23
CA ILE A 53 9.64 7.25 2.36
C ILE A 53 9.86 7.69 0.91
N GLN A 54 10.85 7.08 0.28
CA GLN A 54 11.14 7.27 -1.14
C GLN A 54 10.86 5.96 -1.88
N PHE A 55 9.92 6.01 -2.83
CA PHE A 55 9.67 4.91 -3.74
C PHE A 55 10.43 5.13 -5.03
N GLN A 56 11.34 4.21 -5.37
CA GLN A 56 12.08 4.22 -6.61
C GLN A 56 11.50 3.16 -7.56
N PRO A 57 10.75 3.56 -8.60
CA PRO A 57 10.16 2.60 -9.53
C PRO A 57 11.25 1.90 -10.34
N SER A 58 11.23 0.57 -10.33
CA SER A 58 12.13 -0.29 -11.09
C SER A 58 11.44 -0.91 -12.31
N MET A 59 10.12 -1.08 -12.26
CA MET A 59 9.32 -1.66 -13.33
C MET A 59 7.94 -1.00 -13.42
N LEU A 60 7.47 -0.80 -14.65
CA LEU A 60 6.16 -0.24 -14.97
C LEU A 60 5.38 -1.29 -15.76
N LEU A 61 4.21 -1.67 -15.26
CA LEU A 61 3.25 -2.52 -15.96
C LEU A 61 2.12 -1.66 -16.52
N THR A 62 1.71 -2.01 -17.74
CA THR A 62 0.67 -1.34 -18.53
C THR A 62 -0.15 -2.41 -19.24
N ASP A 63 -1.30 -2.02 -19.79
CA ASP A 63 -2.20 -2.88 -20.56
C ASP A 63 -2.55 -4.16 -19.77
N ASP A 64 -2.58 -5.31 -20.44
CA ASP A 64 -2.95 -6.61 -19.85
C ASP A 64 -2.13 -6.98 -18.61
N LYS A 65 -0.87 -6.54 -18.52
CA LYS A 65 -0.01 -6.80 -17.35
C LYS A 65 -0.41 -5.94 -16.16
N ALA A 66 -0.91 -4.73 -16.39
CA ALA A 66 -1.47 -3.90 -15.32
C ALA A 66 -2.78 -4.51 -14.82
N VAL A 67 -3.63 -5.02 -15.71
CA VAL A 67 -4.87 -5.71 -15.33
C VAL A 67 -4.57 -6.91 -14.44
N GLU A 68 -3.68 -7.81 -14.86
CA GLU A 68 -3.31 -9.01 -14.09
C GLU A 68 -2.77 -8.64 -12.69
N ALA A 69 -1.93 -7.60 -12.62
CA ALA A 69 -1.41 -7.10 -11.34
C ALA A 69 -2.51 -6.49 -10.46
N ILE A 70 -3.45 -5.72 -11.03
CA ILE A 70 -4.55 -5.12 -10.27
C ILE A 70 -5.48 -6.18 -9.71
N GLU A 71 -5.83 -7.19 -10.51
CA GLU A 71 -6.67 -8.29 -10.05
C GLU A 71 -5.99 -9.12 -8.93
N THR A 72 -4.67 -9.26 -9.00
CA THR A 72 -3.90 -10.02 -8.02
C THR A 72 -3.69 -9.25 -6.71
N TYR A 73 -3.26 -8.00 -6.80
CA TYR A 73 -2.77 -7.24 -5.64
C TYR A 73 -3.80 -6.27 -5.06
N PHE A 74 -4.78 -5.84 -5.88
CA PHE A 74 -5.80 -4.86 -5.51
C PHE A 74 -7.21 -5.35 -5.85
N PRO A 75 -7.64 -6.53 -5.36
CA PRO A 75 -8.89 -7.18 -5.77
C PRO A 75 -10.14 -6.34 -5.51
N THR A 76 -10.17 -5.46 -4.49
CA THR A 76 -11.33 -4.57 -4.30
C THR A 76 -11.40 -3.47 -5.36
N ILE A 77 -10.27 -3.04 -5.93
CA ILE A 77 -10.26 -2.07 -7.03
C ILE A 77 -10.84 -2.74 -8.28
N ALA A 78 -10.39 -3.97 -8.58
CA ALA A 78 -10.95 -4.77 -9.67
C ALA A 78 -12.46 -5.00 -9.49
N ALA A 79 -12.90 -5.38 -8.29
CA ALA A 79 -14.31 -5.61 -7.99
C ALA A 79 -15.17 -4.34 -8.11
N ARG A 80 -14.64 -3.15 -7.78
CA ARG A 80 -15.36 -1.87 -7.88
C ARG A 80 -15.71 -1.49 -9.31
N VAL A 81 -14.89 -1.92 -10.27
CA VAL A 81 -15.14 -1.72 -11.70
C VAL A 81 -15.71 -2.96 -12.37
N ASP A 82 -16.26 -3.90 -11.59
CA ASP A 82 -16.83 -5.17 -12.08
C ASP A 82 -15.86 -5.95 -12.99
N HIS A 83 -14.56 -5.91 -12.67
CA HIS A 83 -13.50 -6.52 -13.47
C HIS A 83 -13.47 -6.07 -14.94
N ASP A 84 -13.93 -4.84 -15.23
CA ASP A 84 -13.88 -4.27 -16.57
C ASP A 84 -12.43 -4.02 -17.00
N ALA A 85 -11.89 -4.94 -17.81
CA ALA A 85 -10.54 -4.88 -18.32
C ALA A 85 -10.23 -3.60 -19.10
N SER A 86 -11.22 -2.97 -19.75
CA SER A 86 -10.99 -1.75 -20.52
C SER A 86 -10.65 -0.56 -19.62
N LEU A 87 -11.27 -0.49 -18.44
CA LEU A 87 -10.97 0.52 -17.42
C LEU A 87 -9.65 0.22 -16.70
N LEU A 88 -9.37 -1.06 -16.46
CA LEU A 88 -8.13 -1.48 -15.79
C LEU A 88 -6.88 -1.30 -16.68
N GLN A 89 -7.01 -1.42 -18.00
CA GLN A 89 -5.91 -1.19 -18.95
C GLN A 89 -5.45 0.27 -18.99
N GLU A 90 -6.29 1.23 -18.58
CA GLU A 90 -5.90 2.64 -18.48
C GLU A 90 -5.00 2.92 -17.26
N CYS A 91 -4.90 1.97 -16.33
CA CYS A 91 -4.06 2.08 -15.14
C CYS A 91 -2.61 1.70 -15.43
N ILE A 92 -1.69 2.31 -14.66
CA ILE A 92 -0.27 1.97 -14.65
C ILE A 92 0.06 1.42 -13.27
N VAL A 93 0.66 0.23 -13.22
CA VAL A 93 1.12 -0.38 -11.96
C VAL A 93 2.63 -0.28 -11.88
N CYS A 94 3.13 0.37 -10.83
CA CYS A 94 4.56 0.55 -10.59
C CYS A 94 5.05 -0.48 -9.57
N PHE A 95 6.11 -1.19 -9.91
CA PHE A 95 6.91 -1.99 -8.99
C PHE A 95 8.24 -1.28 -8.77
N GLY A 96 8.76 -1.35 -7.55
CA GLY A 96 9.93 -0.59 -7.15
C GLY A 96 10.37 -0.93 -5.75
N ASP A 97 11.54 -0.42 -5.41
CA ASP A 97 12.08 -0.52 -4.06
C ASP A 97 11.60 0.69 -3.26
N MET A 98 11.27 0.44 -1.99
CA MET A 98 10.90 1.47 -1.04
C MET A 98 12.03 1.65 -0.05
N GLU A 99 12.62 2.83 -0.04
CA GLU A 99 13.65 3.22 0.92
C GLU A 99 13.04 4.13 1.98
N ILE A 100 13.35 3.86 3.26
CA ILE A 100 12.93 4.71 4.37
C ILE A 100 14.19 5.32 4.97
N THR A 101 14.38 6.64 4.79
CA THR A 101 15.66 7.31 5.09
C THR A 101 15.77 7.77 6.53
N ASP A 102 14.66 8.13 7.16
CA ASP A 102 14.63 8.78 8.48
C ASP A 102 13.74 8.02 9.47
N LEU A 103 13.94 6.70 9.58
CA LEU A 103 13.42 5.98 10.75
C LEU A 103 14.24 6.38 11.97
N GLU A 104 13.77 7.40 12.69
CA GLU A 104 14.34 7.78 13.97
C GLU A 104 14.00 6.72 15.02
N PHE A 105 14.97 5.86 15.29
CA PHE A 105 14.86 4.93 16.40
C PHE A 105 15.29 5.64 17.70
N PRO A 106 14.41 5.75 18.70
CA PRO A 106 14.74 6.39 19.97
C PRO A 106 16.01 5.79 20.59
N ILE A 107 16.80 6.65 21.24
CA ILE A 107 18.07 6.31 21.91
C ILE A 107 17.79 5.89 23.35
#